data_AF-G9EIZ5-F1
#
_entry.id   AF-G9EIZ5-F1
#
_cell.length_a   1.000
_cell.length_b   1.000
_cell.length_c   1.000
_cell.angle_alpha   90.00
_cell.angle_beta   90.00
_cell.angle_gamma   90.00
#
_symmetry.space_group_name_H-M   'P 1'
#
loop_
_entity.id
_entity.type
_entity.pdbx_description
1 polymer ?
#
loop_
_entity_poly.entity_id
_entity_poly.type
_entity_poly.pdbx_seq_one_letter_code
_entity_poly.pdbx_strand_id
1 'polypeptide(L)'
;MQNKIDLKIFLTKFDIWDSWQEKFNLKNMGLFVSHAKPLIMSLDDLLRTDSLNKILKSILLDDNWDDIESIDVSSRIVGNTYVKKCIAAIAELEQREDYADIKLLIYYAIAIRFYIEKINKSVPTPSTKLSAEKSKEDFNRLKDIDPSCLTLSSNEGRKSSNYFMEEFRFSCKKEGKNVTYFQYWSSSSLIGRILSFLKKNDCIKPTLFDQHRSDIAPSQFRPASIKYLTYYITQLDSRVSITNYLNLCGGWGDRLVGALATPSIKRYIQTDPNEELLNATQQIYDTYDPAHETTVYLYDKPMEDLTKEELCPGGEKNDLVAYSPPYFKKELYHGENQSHLRYPTINEWVTEFLYKSVGVSYNALNVNGVLAINLADIKIPNGTLYKLTDCLVHYLENNMSHFFSKFSEPLIYPTTRVSNESKILLYQAKECTDVLPKRLRFSMEPWTIVKSNKAESKQNKIKRNSGQIVTDSSNESALPLTRANTNNAETQYVQNPSASILPYPGLFLPFGQNIPSAMPPFQAEQAAHSFNRLFSPFPITSNTPSSSTVKSKKIEPKQEKNKA
;
A
#
# COMPACT_ATOMS: atom_id res chain seq x y z
N MET A 1 -6.71 -5.83 39.99
CA MET A 1 -5.57 -5.04 39.46
C MET A 1 -4.36 -5.97 39.39
N GLN A 2 -3.33 -5.66 38.61
CA GLN A 2 -2.05 -6.39 38.46
C GLN A 2 -2.10 -7.59 37.49
N ASN A 3 -1.63 -7.35 36.26
CA ASN A 3 -1.09 -8.31 35.27
C ASN A 3 -0.20 -7.53 34.28
N LYS A 4 0.57 -6.57 34.81
CA LYS A 4 1.34 -5.59 34.06
C LYS A 4 2.72 -5.50 34.68
N ILE A 5 3.75 -5.86 33.92
CA ILE A 5 5.12 -5.46 34.27
C ILE A 5 5.18 -3.96 33.99
N ASP A 6 5.42 -3.19 35.05
CA ASP A 6 5.71 -1.78 34.93
C ASP A 6 7.18 -1.64 34.51
N LEU A 7 7.39 -1.12 33.30
CA LEU A 7 8.71 -0.92 32.75
C LEU A 7 9.58 -0.01 33.63
N LYS A 8 8.98 0.97 34.30
CA LYS A 8 9.69 1.84 35.23
C LYS A 8 10.22 1.04 36.40
N ILE A 9 9.36 0.26 37.05
CA ILE A 9 9.76 -0.59 38.18
C ILE A 9 10.87 -1.56 37.75
N PHE A 10 10.72 -2.18 36.58
CA PHE A 10 11.72 -3.10 36.03
C PHE A 10 13.08 -2.43 35.83
N LEU A 11 13.13 -1.29 35.15
CA LEU A 11 14.39 -0.59 34.86
C LEU A 11 15.00 0.07 36.10
N THR A 12 14.19 0.50 37.07
CA THR A 12 14.70 1.02 38.36
C THR A 12 15.44 -0.07 39.15
N LYS A 13 15.05 -1.35 39.05
CA LYS A 13 15.76 -2.46 39.72
C LYS A 13 17.18 -2.72 39.18
N PHE A 14 17.50 -2.17 38.01
CA PHE A 14 18.83 -2.24 37.40
C PHE A 14 19.55 -0.89 37.43
N ASP A 15 19.04 0.09 38.18
CA ASP A 15 19.62 1.43 38.31
C ASP A 15 19.81 2.19 36.98
N ILE A 16 19.03 1.83 35.96
CA ILE A 16 19.11 2.43 34.62
C ILE A 16 17.92 3.30 34.26
N TRP A 17 16.82 3.27 35.03
CA TRP A 17 15.63 4.04 34.72
C TRP A 17 15.95 5.53 34.57
N ASP A 18 16.60 6.15 35.55
CA ASP A 18 16.82 7.61 35.52
C ASP A 18 17.74 8.02 34.35
N SER A 19 18.86 7.29 34.17
CA SER A 19 19.81 7.51 33.07
C SER A 19 19.14 7.39 31.70
N TRP A 20 18.33 6.35 31.49
CA TRP A 20 17.69 6.10 30.20
C TRP A 20 16.42 6.92 29.99
N GLN A 21 15.68 7.24 31.05
CA GLN A 21 14.44 8.00 30.95
C GLN A 21 14.67 9.42 30.47
N GLU A 22 15.70 10.09 31.00
CA GLU A 22 16.07 11.44 30.56
C GLU A 22 16.63 11.40 29.14
N LYS A 23 17.55 10.48 28.86
CA LYS A 23 18.24 10.38 27.57
C LYS A 23 17.30 9.97 26.41
N PHE A 24 16.34 9.07 26.65
CA PHE A 24 15.48 8.48 25.61
C PHE A 24 13.99 8.83 25.74
N ASN A 25 13.66 9.80 26.60
CA ASN A 25 12.30 10.25 26.86
C ASN A 25 11.32 9.11 27.22
N LEU A 26 11.78 8.15 28.04
CA LEU A 26 10.99 6.97 28.43
C LEU A 26 9.77 7.34 29.32
N LYS A 27 9.72 8.57 29.86
CA LYS A 27 8.65 9.04 30.76
C LYS A 27 7.25 9.03 30.12
N ASN A 28 7.17 9.21 28.81
CA ASN A 28 5.92 9.19 28.04
C ASN A 28 5.47 7.77 27.65
N MET A 29 6.18 6.72 28.06
CA MET A 29 5.95 5.38 27.55
C MET A 29 4.62 4.78 27.98
N GLY A 30 4.08 5.09 29.16
CA GLY A 30 2.84 4.46 29.66
C GLY A 30 2.82 2.94 29.47
N LEU A 31 4.01 2.30 29.42
CA LEU A 31 4.18 0.93 28.97
C LEU A 31 3.83 0.01 30.12
N PHE A 32 2.53 -0.16 30.30
CA PHE A 32 2.01 -1.31 30.99
C PHE A 32 1.89 -2.43 30.01
N VAL A 33 2.69 -3.49 30.14
CA VAL A 33 2.45 -4.61 29.25
C VAL A 33 1.40 -5.52 29.83
N SER A 34 0.21 -5.46 29.25
CA SER A 34 -0.87 -6.38 29.56
C SER A 34 -0.46 -7.79 29.13
N HIS A 35 -0.35 -8.69 30.10
CA HIS A 35 -0.21 -10.11 29.83
C HIS A 35 -1.58 -10.78 29.80
N ALA A 36 -1.78 -11.68 28.84
CA ALA A 36 -3.01 -12.48 28.75
C ALA A 36 -3.12 -13.50 29.91
N LYS A 37 -1.99 -13.81 30.56
CA LYS A 37 -1.90 -14.62 31.78
C LYS A 37 -1.15 -13.83 32.87
N PRO A 38 -1.51 -13.97 34.15
CA PRO A 38 -0.71 -13.43 35.25
C PRO A 38 0.72 -13.96 35.19
N LEU A 39 1.68 -13.14 35.62
CA LEU A 39 2.96 -13.69 36.05
C LEU A 39 2.67 -14.65 37.22
N ILE A 40 3.35 -15.79 37.22
CA ILE A 40 3.26 -16.79 38.28
C ILE A 40 3.96 -16.26 39.54
N MET A 41 4.97 -15.39 39.39
CA MET A 41 5.78 -14.84 40.48
C MET A 41 5.88 -13.30 40.45
N SER A 42 6.20 -12.71 41.61
CA SER A 42 6.49 -11.28 41.69
C SER A 42 7.81 -10.96 40.99
N LEU A 43 7.98 -9.71 40.55
CA LEU A 43 9.24 -9.28 39.95
C LEU A 43 10.43 -9.41 40.93
N ASP A 44 10.20 -9.16 42.22
CA ASP A 44 11.22 -9.30 43.25
C ASP A 44 11.66 -10.76 43.42
N ASP A 45 10.73 -11.72 43.34
CA ASP A 45 11.07 -13.14 43.45
C ASP A 45 11.83 -13.66 42.22
N LEU A 46 11.46 -13.20 41.02
CA LEU A 46 12.19 -13.53 39.79
C LEU A 46 13.64 -13.01 39.85
N LEU A 47 13.83 -11.77 40.29
CA LEU A 47 15.14 -11.10 40.31
C LEU A 47 16.11 -11.61 41.41
N ARG A 48 15.64 -12.42 42.37
CA ARG A 48 16.50 -13.08 43.38
C ARG A 48 17.39 -14.17 42.80
N THR A 49 17.16 -14.59 41.56
CA THR A 49 18.02 -15.57 40.90
C THR A 49 19.29 -14.90 40.37
N ASP A 50 20.45 -15.24 40.92
CA ASP A 50 21.76 -14.70 40.48
C ASP A 50 22.00 -14.89 38.97
N SER A 51 21.68 -16.07 38.44
CA SER A 51 21.81 -16.36 37.01
C SER A 51 20.93 -15.45 36.13
N LEU A 52 19.68 -15.20 36.54
CA LEU A 52 18.78 -14.30 35.80
C LEU A 52 19.26 -12.85 35.87
N ASN A 53 19.67 -12.41 37.05
CA ASN A 53 20.21 -11.07 37.26
C ASN A 53 21.45 -10.84 36.38
N LYS A 54 22.35 -11.84 36.31
CA LYS A 54 23.53 -11.81 35.44
C LYS A 54 23.16 -11.70 33.96
N ILE A 55 22.18 -12.48 33.48
CA ILE A 55 21.71 -12.42 32.08
C ILE A 55 21.04 -11.06 31.78
N LEU A 56 20.20 -10.55 32.68
CA LEU A 56 19.53 -9.27 32.47
C LEU A 56 20.52 -8.11 32.50
N LYS A 57 21.51 -8.14 33.40
CA LYS A 57 22.62 -7.18 33.41
C LYS A 57 23.45 -7.26 32.14
N SER A 58 23.78 -8.45 31.64
CA SER A 58 24.50 -8.54 30.37
C SER A 58 23.66 -7.93 29.24
N ILE A 59 22.36 -8.20 29.15
CA ILE A 59 21.53 -7.61 28.09
C ILE A 59 21.44 -6.08 28.21
N LEU A 60 21.20 -5.56 29.42
CA LEU A 60 20.86 -4.15 29.62
C LEU A 60 22.08 -3.24 29.76
N LEU A 61 23.20 -3.76 30.26
CA LEU A 61 24.38 -2.98 30.67
C LEU A 61 25.65 -3.31 29.88
N ASP A 62 25.69 -4.40 29.11
CA ASP A 62 26.89 -4.75 28.34
C ASP A 62 27.09 -3.76 27.18
N ASP A 63 28.23 -3.07 27.21
CA ASP A 63 28.62 -2.10 26.21
C ASP A 63 28.97 -2.77 24.87
N ASN A 64 29.29 -4.08 24.85
CA ASN A 64 29.64 -4.84 23.63
C ASN A 64 28.40 -5.26 22.81
N TRP A 65 27.31 -4.48 22.85
CA TRP A 65 26.16 -4.66 21.95
C TRP A 65 26.51 -4.10 20.55
N ASP A 66 27.63 -4.57 19.98
CA ASP A 66 28.25 -3.95 18.80
C ASP A 66 27.57 -4.34 17.48
N ASP A 67 26.78 -5.43 17.46
CA ASP A 67 26.20 -5.97 16.22
C ASP A 67 25.02 -5.15 15.63
N ILE A 68 24.59 -4.04 16.25
CA ILE A 68 23.54 -3.17 15.67
C ILE A 68 24.06 -2.33 14.50
N GLU A 69 25.37 -2.11 14.39
CA GLU A 69 25.94 -1.38 13.24
C GLU A 69 25.78 -2.16 11.93
N SER A 70 25.58 -3.48 12.03
CA SER A 70 25.23 -4.35 10.89
C SER A 70 23.76 -4.37 10.52
N ILE A 71 22.89 -3.52 11.13
CA ILE A 71 21.53 -3.27 10.61
C ILE A 71 21.64 -2.44 9.33
N ASP A 72 22.32 -2.98 8.33
CA ASP A 72 21.99 -2.70 6.96
C ASP A 72 20.66 -3.42 6.71
N VAL A 73 19.61 -2.61 6.71
CA VAL A 73 18.24 -3.04 6.52
C VAL A 73 18.01 -3.60 5.11
N SER A 74 18.98 -3.43 4.21
CA SER A 74 19.04 -4.09 2.92
C SER A 74 19.73 -5.48 2.95
N SER A 75 20.57 -5.80 3.95
CA SER A 75 21.36 -7.04 4.03
C SER A 75 21.08 -7.92 5.25
N ARG A 76 19.83 -8.33 5.44
CA ARG A 76 19.41 -9.60 6.08
C ARG A 76 19.96 -9.99 7.49
N ILE A 77 20.78 -9.21 8.17
CA ILE A 77 21.37 -9.57 9.46
C ILE A 77 21.03 -8.49 10.48
N VAL A 78 20.22 -8.87 11.46
CA VAL A 78 19.85 -7.99 12.58
C VAL A 78 20.34 -8.67 13.83
N GLY A 79 21.47 -8.22 14.41
CA GLY A 79 21.91 -8.52 15.79
C GLY A 79 21.73 -9.96 16.29
N ASN A 80 21.76 -10.94 15.38
CA ASN A 80 21.14 -12.24 15.63
C ASN A 80 22.02 -13.07 16.57
N THR A 81 23.33 -12.86 16.51
CA THR A 81 24.31 -13.61 17.31
C THR A 81 24.15 -13.33 18.80
N TYR A 82 24.08 -12.06 19.22
CA TYR A 82 23.88 -11.71 20.63
C TYR A 82 22.50 -12.11 21.16
N VAL A 83 21.43 -11.84 20.38
CA VAL A 83 20.08 -12.26 20.75
C VAL A 83 19.98 -13.79 20.87
N LYS A 84 20.58 -14.54 19.94
CA LYS A 84 20.65 -16.01 20.03
C LYS A 84 21.45 -16.48 21.24
N LYS A 85 22.58 -15.84 21.57
CA LYS A 85 23.35 -16.16 22.79
C LYS A 85 22.52 -15.97 24.04
N CYS A 86 21.79 -14.85 24.15
CA CYS A 86 20.89 -14.59 25.27
C CYS A 86 19.77 -15.64 25.34
N ILE A 87 19.20 -16.01 24.19
CA ILE A 87 18.13 -17.01 24.11
C ILE A 87 18.64 -18.43 24.38
N ALA A 88 19.88 -18.75 24.01
CA ALA A 88 20.52 -20.02 24.36
C ALA A 88 20.78 -20.11 25.87
N ALA A 89 21.25 -19.02 26.50
CA ALA A 89 21.41 -18.96 27.96
C ALA A 89 20.08 -19.13 28.72
N ILE A 90 18.96 -18.74 28.10
CA ILE A 90 17.62 -19.01 28.64
C ILE A 90 17.28 -20.50 28.60
N ALA A 91 17.68 -21.23 27.55
CA ALA A 91 17.32 -22.64 27.39
C ALA A 91 17.84 -23.51 28.54
N GLU A 92 18.94 -23.13 29.18
CA GLU A 92 19.47 -23.78 30.39
C GLU A 92 18.50 -23.70 31.59
N LEU A 93 17.55 -22.78 31.56
CA LEU A 93 16.54 -22.55 32.61
C LEU A 93 15.19 -23.20 32.29
N GLU A 94 15.06 -23.96 31.20
CA GLU A 94 13.78 -24.54 30.71
C GLU A 94 13.12 -25.47 31.72
N GLN A 95 13.90 -26.10 32.60
CA GLN A 95 13.40 -27.00 33.63
C GLN A 95 12.76 -26.29 34.84
N ARG A 96 12.82 -24.95 34.91
CA ARG A 96 12.24 -24.19 36.01
C ARG A 96 10.73 -23.98 35.83
N GLU A 97 10.00 -24.02 36.93
CA GLU A 97 8.54 -23.77 36.95
C GLU A 97 8.18 -22.34 36.47
N ASP A 98 9.07 -21.37 36.69
CA ASP A 98 8.92 -19.96 36.32
C ASP A 98 9.55 -19.60 34.96
N TYR A 99 9.96 -20.60 34.16
CA TYR A 99 10.63 -20.40 32.88
C TYR A 99 9.89 -19.44 31.93
N ALA A 100 8.56 -19.54 31.87
CA ALA A 100 7.75 -18.70 31.00
C ALA A 100 7.87 -17.20 31.35
N ASP A 101 7.93 -16.88 32.64
CA ASP A 101 8.06 -15.52 33.15
C ASP A 101 9.48 -14.99 32.97
N ILE A 102 10.49 -15.85 33.20
CA ILE A 102 11.90 -15.56 32.92
C ILE A 102 12.13 -15.23 31.45
N LYS A 103 11.65 -16.10 30.56
CA LYS A 103 11.77 -15.94 29.09
C LYS A 103 11.14 -14.63 28.64
N LEU A 104 9.98 -14.30 29.20
CA LEU A 104 9.26 -13.07 28.93
C LEU A 104 10.03 -11.83 29.39
N LEU A 105 10.59 -11.82 30.61
CA LEU A 105 11.42 -10.72 31.13
C LEU A 105 12.65 -10.48 30.25
N ILE A 106 13.29 -11.54 29.78
CA ILE A 106 14.44 -11.42 28.88
C ILE A 106 14.02 -10.87 27.51
N TYR A 107 12.85 -11.24 26.99
CA TYR A 107 12.32 -10.62 25.77
C TYR A 107 12.03 -9.13 25.93
N TYR A 108 11.62 -8.68 27.12
CA TYR A 108 11.57 -7.25 27.40
C TYR A 108 12.94 -6.61 27.34
N ALA A 109 13.90 -7.15 28.07
CA ALA A 109 15.25 -6.61 28.13
C ALA A 109 15.84 -6.47 26.72
N ILE A 110 15.71 -7.50 25.89
CA ILE A 110 16.16 -7.48 24.48
C ILE A 110 15.43 -6.41 23.68
N ALA A 111 14.10 -6.30 23.78
CA ALA A 111 13.32 -5.33 23.00
C ALA A 111 13.63 -3.88 23.40
N ILE A 112 13.84 -3.62 24.69
CA ILE A 112 14.21 -2.30 25.22
C ILE A 112 15.63 -1.94 24.77
N ARG A 113 16.59 -2.86 24.98
CA ARG A 113 17.99 -2.65 24.58
C ARG A 113 18.09 -2.36 23.08
N PHE A 114 17.40 -3.14 22.25
CA PHE A 114 17.33 -2.89 20.81
C PHE A 114 16.82 -1.48 20.49
N TYR A 115 15.72 -1.04 21.10
CA TYR A 115 15.14 0.28 20.86
C TYR A 115 16.11 1.41 21.25
N ILE A 116 16.80 1.25 22.37
CA ILE A 116 17.74 2.24 22.90
C ILE A 116 18.98 2.36 22.04
N GLU A 117 19.59 1.24 21.68
CA GLU A 117 20.77 1.23 20.81
C GLU A 117 20.45 1.79 19.43
N LYS A 118 19.25 1.47 18.91
CA LYS A 118 18.72 2.09 17.69
C LYS A 118 18.66 3.62 17.78
N ILE A 119 18.31 4.19 18.95
CA ILE A 119 18.30 5.65 19.14
C ILE A 119 19.71 6.20 19.32
N ASN A 120 20.54 5.57 20.19
CA ASN A 120 21.93 5.98 20.44
C ASN A 120 22.73 6.08 19.14
N LYS A 121 22.63 5.05 18.29
CA LYS A 121 23.34 4.97 17.02
C LYS A 121 22.64 5.72 15.89
N SER A 122 21.54 6.44 16.19
CA SER A 122 20.73 7.17 15.21
C SER A 122 20.37 6.34 13.98
N VAL A 123 20.04 5.06 14.20
CA VAL A 123 19.81 4.10 13.11
C VAL A 123 18.64 4.59 12.25
N PRO A 124 18.85 4.78 10.94
CA PRO A 124 17.84 5.33 10.07
C PRO A 124 16.62 4.41 9.98
N THR A 125 15.51 4.98 9.53
CA THR A 125 14.29 4.20 9.29
C THR A 125 14.55 3.15 8.21
N PRO A 126 14.14 1.88 8.39
CA PRO A 126 14.32 0.84 7.40
C PRO A 126 13.73 1.23 6.06
N SER A 127 14.62 1.48 5.11
CA SER A 127 14.27 1.79 3.74
C SER A 127 14.31 0.50 2.90
N THR A 128 13.38 0.38 1.97
CA THR A 128 13.47 -0.60 0.88
C THR A 128 13.87 0.07 -0.43
N LYS A 129 14.31 1.34 -0.38
CA LYS A 129 14.91 2.07 -1.50
C LYS A 129 16.20 1.36 -1.88
N LEU A 130 16.25 0.88 -3.11
CA LEU A 130 17.41 0.20 -3.67
C LEU A 130 18.31 1.23 -4.37
N SER A 131 19.45 0.78 -4.90
CA SER A 131 20.26 1.63 -5.77
C SER A 131 19.55 1.90 -7.08
N ALA A 132 19.94 2.98 -7.77
CA ALA A 132 19.39 3.34 -9.07
C ALA A 132 19.57 2.21 -10.10
N GLU A 133 20.69 1.49 -10.05
CA GLU A 133 21.00 0.34 -10.91
C GLU A 133 19.98 -0.78 -10.68
N LYS A 134 19.76 -1.19 -9.42
CA LYS A 134 18.78 -2.23 -9.09
C LYS A 134 17.35 -1.83 -9.47
N SER A 135 17.05 -0.54 -9.40
CA SER A 135 15.76 0.02 -9.82
C SER A 135 15.54 -0.12 -11.34
N LYS A 136 16.58 0.19 -12.13
CA LYS A 136 16.60 0.01 -13.59
C LYS A 136 16.60 -1.46 -14.00
N GLU A 137 17.34 -2.32 -13.32
CA GLU A 137 17.33 -3.78 -13.56
C GLU A 137 15.93 -4.38 -13.35
N ASP A 138 15.22 -3.96 -12.30
CA ASP A 138 13.84 -4.41 -12.04
C ASP A 138 12.86 -3.93 -13.13
N PHE A 139 13.06 -2.72 -13.65
CA PHE A 139 12.27 -2.16 -14.74
C PHE A 139 12.53 -2.92 -16.05
N ASN A 140 13.80 -3.08 -16.41
CA ASN A 140 14.19 -3.80 -17.63
C ASN A 140 13.66 -5.23 -17.61
N ARG A 141 13.74 -5.92 -16.46
CA ARG A 141 13.11 -7.24 -16.31
C ARG A 141 11.62 -7.22 -16.61
N LEU A 142 10.88 -6.23 -16.11
CA LEU A 142 9.46 -6.09 -16.42
C LEU A 142 9.23 -5.75 -17.90
N LYS A 143 10.10 -4.94 -18.51
CA LYS A 143 10.02 -4.58 -19.94
C LYS A 143 10.26 -5.78 -20.84
N ASP A 144 11.21 -6.63 -20.50
CA ASP A 144 11.67 -7.74 -21.34
C ASP A 144 10.87 -9.03 -21.15
N ILE A 145 10.23 -9.23 -19.99
CA ILE A 145 9.45 -10.45 -19.74
C ILE A 145 8.24 -10.53 -20.68
N ASP A 146 8.02 -11.71 -21.25
CA ASP A 146 6.82 -12.01 -22.04
C ASP A 146 5.58 -11.84 -21.14
N PRO A 147 4.56 -11.06 -21.55
CA PRO A 147 3.38 -10.85 -20.73
C PRO A 147 2.58 -12.13 -20.42
N SER A 148 2.69 -13.18 -21.23
CA SER A 148 2.06 -14.49 -20.97
C SER A 148 2.65 -15.21 -19.75
N CYS A 149 3.88 -14.85 -19.35
CA CYS A 149 4.54 -15.34 -18.15
C CYS A 149 4.18 -14.55 -16.89
N LEU A 150 3.43 -13.45 -17.03
CA LEU A 150 3.00 -12.62 -15.92
C LEU A 150 1.63 -13.05 -15.39
N THR A 151 1.36 -12.65 -14.15
CA THR A 151 0.04 -12.76 -13.51
C THR A 151 -0.24 -11.50 -12.71
N LEU A 152 -1.46 -11.35 -12.19
CA LEU A 152 -1.78 -10.30 -11.21
C LEU A 152 -0.99 -10.40 -9.89
N SER A 153 -0.27 -11.51 -9.66
CA SER A 153 0.57 -11.72 -8.47
C SER A 153 2.05 -11.34 -8.68
N SER A 154 2.47 -11.18 -9.94
CA SER A 154 3.83 -10.87 -10.36
C SER A 154 4.34 -9.56 -9.74
N ASN A 155 5.58 -9.57 -9.22
CA ASN A 155 6.14 -8.46 -8.44
C ASN A 155 7.17 -7.63 -9.22
N GLU A 156 7.41 -7.97 -10.47
CA GLU A 156 8.30 -7.27 -11.38
C GLU A 156 7.89 -5.79 -11.51
N GLY A 157 8.88 -4.90 -11.49
CA GLY A 157 8.73 -3.44 -11.53
C GLY A 157 8.39 -2.79 -10.18
N ARG A 158 8.03 -3.54 -9.14
CA ARG A 158 7.68 -2.95 -7.82
C ARG A 158 8.82 -2.16 -7.21
N LYS A 159 10.06 -2.57 -7.45
CA LYS A 159 11.22 -1.83 -6.94
C LYS A 159 11.41 -0.54 -7.72
N SER A 160 11.10 -0.58 -9.01
CA SER A 160 11.25 0.55 -9.93
C SER A 160 10.40 1.75 -9.55
N SER A 161 9.14 1.54 -9.13
CA SER A 161 8.29 2.62 -8.58
C SER A 161 8.68 2.99 -7.15
N ASN A 162 8.95 2.00 -6.29
CA ASN A 162 9.26 2.23 -4.88
C ASN A 162 10.54 3.05 -4.68
N TYR A 163 11.53 2.94 -5.58
CA TYR A 163 12.75 3.75 -5.55
C TYR A 163 12.47 5.25 -5.45
N PHE A 164 11.45 5.74 -6.14
CA PHE A 164 11.06 7.16 -6.13
C PHE A 164 10.01 7.49 -5.05
N MET A 165 9.13 6.54 -4.75
CA MET A 165 7.87 6.81 -4.04
C MET A 165 7.85 6.36 -2.58
N GLU A 166 8.88 5.66 -2.11
CA GLU A 166 8.90 5.08 -0.77
C GLU A 166 8.73 6.11 0.35
N GLU A 167 9.46 7.22 0.27
CA GLU A 167 9.47 8.23 1.33
C GLU A 167 8.08 8.89 1.47
N PHE A 168 7.43 9.22 0.35
CA PHE A 168 6.05 9.71 0.35
C PHE A 168 5.09 8.68 0.95
N ARG A 169 5.21 7.42 0.52
CA ARG A 169 4.37 6.32 1.01
C ARG A 169 4.54 6.07 2.51
N PHE A 170 5.77 6.14 3.03
CA PHE A 170 6.05 5.96 4.45
C PHE A 170 5.66 7.15 5.31
N SER A 171 5.47 8.32 4.70
CA SER A 171 4.98 9.54 5.35
C SER A 171 3.45 9.56 5.46
N CYS A 172 2.74 8.71 4.72
CA CYS A 172 1.29 8.63 4.81
C CYS A 172 0.82 7.81 6.02
N LYS A 173 -0.37 8.15 6.54
CA LYS A 173 -1.03 7.40 7.61
C LYS A 173 -1.99 6.36 7.04
N LYS A 174 -2.07 5.22 7.70
CA LYS A 174 -3.03 4.15 7.39
C LYS A 174 -4.15 4.15 8.44
N GLU A 175 -5.37 3.80 8.05
CA GLU A 175 -6.53 3.81 8.95
C GLU A 175 -6.30 2.98 10.20
N GLY A 176 -6.71 3.54 11.34
CA GLY A 176 -6.46 2.96 12.65
C GLY A 176 -4.99 3.07 13.12
N LYS A 177 -4.12 3.75 12.35
CA LYS A 177 -2.77 4.15 12.75
C LYS A 177 -2.69 5.67 12.83
N ASN A 178 -2.43 6.18 14.03
CA ASN A 178 -2.26 7.62 14.25
C ASN A 178 -0.84 8.12 13.94
N VAL A 179 0.04 7.23 13.49
CA VAL A 179 1.45 7.49 13.23
C VAL A 179 1.83 6.99 11.85
N THR A 180 2.75 7.70 11.20
CA THR A 180 3.40 7.27 9.95
C THR A 180 4.42 6.16 10.22
N TYR A 181 4.98 5.56 9.18
CA TYR A 181 6.04 4.57 9.36
C TYR A 181 7.29 5.18 10.02
N PHE A 182 7.69 6.39 9.59
CA PHE A 182 8.79 7.14 10.20
C PHE A 182 8.53 7.49 11.66
N GLN A 183 7.34 8.00 11.96
CA GLN A 183 6.94 8.31 13.34
C GLN A 183 6.91 7.06 14.22
N TYR A 184 6.41 5.95 13.69
CA TYR A 184 6.38 4.69 14.44
C TYR A 184 7.78 4.16 14.72
N TRP A 185 8.69 4.19 13.73
CA TRP A 185 10.08 3.75 13.89
C TRP A 185 10.79 4.49 15.04
N SER A 186 10.48 5.77 15.21
CA SER A 186 10.99 6.62 16.29
C SER A 186 10.16 6.54 17.57
N SER A 187 9.06 5.80 17.58
CA SER A 187 8.19 5.67 18.74
C SER A 187 8.53 4.46 19.60
N SER A 188 8.30 4.59 20.90
CA SER A 188 8.41 3.50 21.87
C SER A 188 7.46 2.33 21.61
N SER A 189 6.44 2.51 20.75
CA SER A 189 5.55 1.41 20.33
C SER A 189 6.29 0.28 19.62
N LEU A 190 7.47 0.55 19.05
CA LEU A 190 8.33 -0.45 18.42
C LEU A 190 8.74 -1.57 19.39
N ILE A 191 8.93 -1.27 20.68
CA ILE A 191 9.27 -2.26 21.71
C ILE A 191 8.19 -3.35 21.78
N GLY A 192 6.92 -2.95 21.81
CA GLY A 192 5.80 -3.89 21.83
C GLY A 192 5.76 -4.80 20.59
N ARG A 193 6.18 -4.27 19.43
CA ARG A 193 6.25 -5.04 18.18
C ARG A 193 7.42 -6.02 18.17
N ILE A 194 8.61 -5.62 18.61
CA ILE A 194 9.78 -6.50 18.77
C ILE A 194 9.44 -7.63 19.73
N LEU A 195 8.84 -7.29 20.88
CA LEU A 195 8.38 -8.26 21.86
C LEU A 195 7.38 -9.27 21.26
N SER A 196 6.37 -8.79 20.52
CA SER A 196 5.41 -9.68 19.86
C SER A 196 6.06 -10.59 18.83
N PHE A 197 7.16 -10.17 18.22
CA PHE A 197 7.89 -10.96 17.24
C PHE A 197 8.79 -11.99 17.91
N LEU A 198 9.51 -11.60 18.97
CA LEU A 198 10.30 -12.50 19.82
C LEU A 198 9.44 -13.64 20.36
N LYS A 199 8.26 -13.33 20.93
CA LYS A 199 7.30 -14.33 21.42
C LYS A 199 6.87 -15.39 20.40
N LYS A 200 7.02 -15.11 19.10
CA LYS A 200 6.61 -16.01 18.01
C LYS A 200 7.78 -16.74 17.36
N ASN A 201 8.99 -16.19 17.43
CA ASN A 201 10.12 -16.63 16.61
C ASN A 201 11.37 -16.95 17.43
N ASP A 202 11.41 -16.58 18.71
CA ASP A 202 12.57 -16.70 19.60
C ASP A 202 13.86 -16.13 18.97
N CYS A 203 13.71 -15.08 18.15
CA CYS A 203 14.81 -14.31 17.56
C CYS A 203 14.27 -13.04 16.87
N ILE A 204 15.16 -12.12 16.53
CA ILE A 204 14.86 -10.97 15.66
C ILE A 204 15.34 -11.31 14.24
N LYS A 205 14.46 -11.17 13.25
CA LYS A 205 14.75 -11.43 11.84
C LYS A 205 14.41 -10.18 11.01
N PRO A 206 15.07 -9.96 9.85
CA PRO A 206 14.71 -8.86 8.93
C PRO A 206 13.24 -8.83 8.55
N THR A 207 12.60 -10.01 8.48
CA THR A 207 11.17 -10.16 8.22
C THR A 207 10.27 -9.44 9.22
N LEU A 208 10.76 -9.12 10.43
CA LEU A 208 10.07 -8.25 11.38
C LEU A 208 9.75 -6.90 10.73
N PHE A 209 10.73 -6.29 10.07
CA PHE A 209 10.59 -4.97 9.47
C PHE A 209 9.74 -5.02 8.20
N ASP A 210 9.85 -6.08 7.40
CA ASP A 210 8.97 -6.29 6.24
C ASP A 210 7.49 -6.45 6.63
N GLN A 211 7.21 -7.33 7.61
CA GLN A 211 5.86 -7.50 8.14
C GLN A 211 5.34 -6.20 8.72
N HIS A 212 6.20 -5.46 9.40
CA HIS A 212 5.83 -4.23 10.05
C HIS A 212 5.51 -3.09 9.06
N ARG A 213 6.37 -2.93 8.05
CA ARG A 213 6.14 -2.02 6.92
C ARG A 213 4.83 -2.34 6.23
N SER A 214 4.53 -3.62 5.97
CA SER A 214 3.23 -4.02 5.39
C SER A 214 2.04 -3.70 6.30
N ASP A 215 2.25 -3.63 7.62
CA ASP A 215 1.19 -3.34 8.59
C ASP A 215 0.89 -1.85 8.72
N ILE A 216 1.90 -0.99 8.59
CA ILE A 216 1.76 0.46 8.82
C ILE A 216 1.70 1.27 7.53
N ALA A 217 2.52 0.95 6.52
CA ALA A 217 2.54 1.73 5.30
C ALA A 217 1.33 1.37 4.39
N PRO A 218 0.85 2.33 3.57
CA PRO A 218 -0.03 2.05 2.45
C PRO A 218 0.58 1.02 1.50
N SER A 219 -0.30 0.23 0.86
CA SER A 219 0.14 -0.80 -0.08
C SER A 219 0.52 -0.23 -1.45
N GLN A 220 1.41 -0.93 -2.16
CA GLN A 220 1.72 -0.66 -3.56
C GLN A 220 0.87 -1.53 -4.49
N PHE A 221 0.53 -0.98 -5.65
CA PHE A 221 0.03 -1.77 -6.76
C PHE A 221 1.20 -2.50 -7.43
N ARG A 222 0.93 -3.57 -8.18
CA ARG A 222 1.97 -4.34 -8.88
C ARG A 222 2.10 -3.82 -10.31
N PRO A 223 3.24 -3.24 -10.72
CA PRO A 223 3.42 -2.73 -12.08
C PRO A 223 3.19 -3.80 -13.16
N ALA A 224 3.67 -5.02 -12.92
CA ALA A 224 3.44 -6.19 -13.79
C ALA A 224 1.96 -6.46 -14.11
N SER A 225 1.04 -6.06 -13.23
CA SER A 225 -0.39 -6.26 -13.45
C SER A 225 -0.93 -5.45 -14.63
N ILE A 226 -0.35 -4.30 -14.97
CA ILE A 226 -0.77 -3.54 -16.16
C ILE A 226 -0.37 -4.27 -17.43
N LYS A 227 0.89 -4.71 -17.52
CA LYS A 227 1.39 -5.46 -18.67
C LYS A 227 0.62 -6.77 -18.89
N TYR A 228 0.38 -7.51 -17.81
CA TYR A 228 -0.48 -8.71 -17.85
C TYR A 228 -1.92 -8.38 -18.25
N LEU A 229 -2.52 -7.34 -17.68
CA LEU A 229 -3.91 -6.96 -17.95
C LEU A 229 -4.10 -6.59 -19.43
N THR A 230 -3.18 -5.82 -19.99
CA THR A 230 -3.18 -5.46 -21.42
C THR A 230 -3.14 -6.71 -22.30
N TYR A 231 -2.22 -7.64 -22.01
CA TYR A 231 -2.15 -8.92 -22.72
C TYR A 231 -3.45 -9.72 -22.56
N TYR A 232 -3.91 -9.92 -21.33
CA TYR A 232 -5.12 -10.69 -21.05
C TYR A 232 -6.35 -10.16 -21.80
N ILE A 233 -6.58 -8.84 -21.79
CA ILE A 233 -7.71 -8.22 -22.48
C ILE A 233 -7.63 -8.45 -23.99
N THR A 234 -6.46 -8.24 -24.59
CA THR A 234 -6.27 -8.45 -26.04
C THR A 234 -6.40 -9.91 -26.46
N GLN A 235 -6.15 -10.87 -25.56
CA GLN A 235 -6.45 -12.28 -25.79
C GLN A 235 -7.94 -12.60 -25.67
N LEU A 236 -8.68 -11.91 -24.80
CA LEU A 236 -10.12 -12.11 -24.63
C LEU A 236 -10.94 -11.59 -25.81
N ASP A 237 -10.50 -10.48 -26.41
CA ASP A 237 -11.17 -9.89 -27.57
C ASP A 237 -10.14 -9.29 -28.52
N SER A 238 -9.93 -9.96 -29.65
CA SER A 238 -8.97 -9.55 -30.68
C SER A 238 -9.31 -8.22 -31.36
N ARG A 239 -10.51 -7.67 -31.12
CA ARG A 239 -10.91 -6.34 -31.60
C ARG A 239 -10.38 -5.22 -30.72
N VAL A 240 -9.94 -5.54 -29.50
CA VAL A 240 -9.36 -4.57 -28.58
C VAL A 240 -7.86 -4.47 -28.84
N SER A 241 -7.38 -3.27 -29.13
CA SER A 241 -5.97 -2.92 -29.13
C SER A 241 -5.74 -1.84 -28.10
N ILE A 242 -4.75 -2.00 -27.22
CA ILE A 242 -4.50 -1.07 -26.13
C ILE A 242 -3.24 -0.27 -26.44
N THR A 243 -3.46 0.96 -26.89
CA THR A 243 -2.42 1.95 -27.17
C THR A 243 -2.52 3.18 -26.27
N ASN A 244 -3.74 3.55 -25.88
CA ASN A 244 -4.03 4.72 -25.07
C ASN A 244 -4.58 4.30 -23.70
N TYR A 245 -3.86 4.63 -22.62
CA TYR A 245 -4.19 4.24 -21.27
C TYR A 245 -4.40 5.46 -20.36
N LEU A 246 -5.58 5.55 -19.75
CA LEU A 246 -5.92 6.54 -18.72
C LEU A 246 -6.01 5.90 -17.31
N ASN A 247 -5.30 6.47 -16.36
CA ASN A 247 -5.32 6.12 -14.94
C ASN A 247 -5.86 7.29 -14.10
N LEU A 248 -7.05 7.11 -13.53
CA LEU A 248 -7.74 8.14 -12.73
C LEU A 248 -7.24 8.27 -11.29
N CYS A 249 -6.34 7.38 -10.84
CA CYS A 249 -5.76 7.42 -9.49
C CYS A 249 -4.27 7.03 -9.56
N GLY A 250 -3.40 8.03 -9.68
CA GLY A 250 -1.96 7.87 -9.90
C GLY A 250 -1.23 7.09 -8.83
N GLY A 251 -1.47 7.43 -7.56
CA GLY A 251 -0.81 6.80 -6.42
C GLY A 251 0.71 6.79 -6.57
N TRP A 252 1.34 5.65 -6.24
CA TRP A 252 2.81 5.51 -6.16
C TRP A 252 3.51 5.29 -7.50
N GLY A 253 2.94 5.71 -8.64
CA GLY A 253 3.56 5.54 -9.95
C GLY A 253 3.69 4.08 -10.43
N ASP A 254 3.13 3.11 -9.70
CA ASP A 254 3.20 1.68 -10.04
C ASP A 254 2.57 1.41 -11.42
N ARG A 255 1.48 2.10 -11.74
CA ARG A 255 0.77 1.97 -13.03
C ARG A 255 1.53 2.63 -14.18
N LEU A 256 2.21 3.75 -13.93
CA LEU A 256 3.09 4.40 -14.89
C LEU A 256 4.25 3.45 -15.24
N VAL A 257 4.93 2.87 -14.25
CA VAL A 257 5.99 1.87 -14.48
C VAL A 257 5.46 0.69 -15.33
N GLY A 258 4.27 0.19 -15.01
CA GLY A 258 3.64 -0.88 -15.79
C GLY A 258 3.31 -0.46 -17.22
N ALA A 259 2.88 0.78 -17.43
CA ALA A 259 2.57 1.34 -18.75
C ALA A 259 3.84 1.49 -19.61
N LEU A 260 4.90 2.11 -19.07
CA LEU A 260 6.18 2.30 -19.76
C LEU A 260 6.88 0.98 -20.11
N ALA A 261 6.64 -0.08 -19.33
CA ALA A 261 7.16 -1.41 -19.60
C ALA A 261 6.32 -2.22 -20.61
N THR A 262 5.19 -1.68 -21.09
CA THR A 262 4.27 -2.35 -22.02
C THR A 262 4.41 -1.74 -23.42
N PRO A 263 5.07 -2.42 -24.38
CA PRO A 263 5.42 -1.81 -25.67
C PRO A 263 4.25 -1.30 -26.52
N SER A 264 3.05 -1.86 -26.35
CA SER A 264 1.86 -1.43 -27.09
C SER A 264 1.31 -0.08 -26.62
N ILE A 265 1.56 0.32 -25.37
CA ILE A 265 1.06 1.58 -24.83
C ILE A 265 1.93 2.72 -25.38
N LYS A 266 1.29 3.65 -26.09
CA LYS A 266 1.92 4.81 -26.72
C LYS A 266 1.52 6.12 -26.06
N ARG A 267 0.37 6.15 -25.39
CA ARG A 267 -0.07 7.30 -24.61
C ARG A 267 -0.54 6.85 -23.22
N TYR A 268 -0.05 7.54 -22.19
CA TYR A 268 -0.46 7.34 -20.81
C TYR A 268 -0.91 8.66 -20.18
N ILE A 269 -2.08 8.67 -19.58
CA ILE A 269 -2.60 9.81 -18.82
C ILE A 269 -2.77 9.39 -17.37
N GLN A 270 -2.32 10.22 -16.45
CA GLN A 270 -2.50 10.02 -15.02
C GLN A 270 -2.95 11.29 -14.33
N THR A 271 -3.83 11.13 -13.35
CA THR A 271 -4.15 12.20 -12.39
C THR A 271 -4.02 11.72 -10.95
N ASP A 272 -3.55 12.58 -10.07
CA ASP A 272 -3.59 12.39 -8.62
C ASP A 272 -3.67 13.74 -7.91
N PRO A 273 -4.59 13.97 -6.95
CA PRO A 273 -4.70 15.25 -6.26
C PRO A 273 -3.56 15.55 -5.28
N ASN A 274 -2.61 14.63 -5.09
CA ASN A 274 -1.42 14.87 -4.27
C ASN A 274 -0.29 15.49 -5.11
N GLU A 275 -0.15 16.81 -5.05
CA GLU A 275 0.90 17.57 -5.75
C GLU A 275 2.33 17.10 -5.40
N GLU A 276 2.55 16.58 -4.19
CA GLU A 276 3.86 16.08 -3.75
C GLU A 276 4.37 14.92 -4.62
N LEU A 277 3.45 14.19 -5.28
CA LEU A 277 3.79 13.02 -6.09
C LEU A 277 4.19 13.39 -7.53
N LEU A 278 3.87 14.60 -8.00
CA LEU A 278 4.03 14.97 -9.41
C LEU A 278 5.50 14.91 -9.83
N ASN A 279 6.40 15.52 -9.05
CA ASN A 279 7.83 15.51 -9.33
C ASN A 279 8.42 14.09 -9.31
N ALA A 280 8.06 13.27 -8.33
CA ALA A 280 8.52 11.88 -8.26
C ALA A 280 7.96 11.03 -9.43
N THR A 281 6.74 11.31 -9.88
CA THR A 281 6.12 10.66 -11.05
C THR A 281 6.84 11.05 -12.33
N GLN A 282 7.20 12.34 -12.49
CA GLN A 282 7.98 12.83 -13.63
C GLN A 282 9.36 12.16 -13.66
N GLN A 283 10.02 12.03 -12.50
CA GLN A 283 11.30 11.32 -12.41
C GLN A 283 11.22 9.84 -12.82
N ILE A 284 10.12 9.15 -12.50
CA ILE A 284 9.87 7.78 -12.98
C ILE A 284 9.85 7.76 -14.51
N TYR A 285 9.11 8.69 -15.12
CA TYR A 285 8.97 8.78 -16.57
C TYR A 285 10.33 9.06 -17.25
N ASP A 286 11.02 10.12 -16.85
CA ASP A 286 12.31 10.49 -17.45
C ASP A 286 13.40 9.43 -17.23
N THR A 287 13.31 8.65 -16.14
CA THR A 287 14.29 7.57 -15.88
C THR A 287 14.07 6.34 -16.74
N TYR A 288 12.82 5.96 -16.98
CA TYR A 288 12.48 4.68 -17.63
C TYR A 288 12.08 4.80 -19.10
N ASP A 289 11.78 6.02 -19.55
CA ASP A 289 11.56 6.35 -20.95
C ASP A 289 12.27 7.66 -21.33
N PRO A 290 13.62 7.70 -21.26
CA PRO A 290 14.40 8.91 -21.51
C PRO A 290 14.35 9.41 -22.96
N ALA A 291 13.86 8.58 -23.89
CA ALA A 291 13.64 8.94 -25.28
C ALA A 291 12.20 9.44 -25.53
N HIS A 292 11.35 9.42 -24.48
CA HIS A 292 9.95 9.83 -24.51
C HIS A 292 9.16 9.13 -25.63
N GLU A 293 9.38 7.82 -25.80
CA GLU A 293 8.68 6.99 -26.79
C GLU A 293 7.19 6.86 -26.49
N THR A 294 6.83 6.92 -25.21
CA THR A 294 5.46 6.95 -24.69
C THR A 294 5.09 8.39 -24.37
N THR A 295 4.04 8.93 -24.97
CA THR A 295 3.55 10.28 -24.58
C THR A 295 2.83 10.21 -23.23
N VAL A 296 3.36 10.89 -22.22
CA VAL A 296 2.80 10.90 -20.86
C VAL A 296 2.21 12.27 -20.49
N TYR A 297 0.98 12.27 -19.99
CA TYR A 297 0.32 13.44 -19.41
C TYR A 297 0.09 13.21 -17.91
N LEU A 298 0.57 14.13 -17.07
CA LEU A 298 0.45 14.08 -15.62
C LEU A 298 -0.33 15.29 -15.12
N TYR A 299 -1.37 15.04 -14.33
CA TYR A 299 -2.20 16.06 -13.70
C TYR A 299 -2.21 15.90 -12.18
N ASP A 300 -2.19 17.02 -11.46
CA ASP A 300 -2.25 17.13 -10.01
C ASP A 300 -3.67 17.43 -9.50
N LYS A 301 -4.69 16.91 -10.21
CA LYS A 301 -6.10 17.21 -9.97
C LYS A 301 -6.89 16.00 -9.48
N PRO A 302 -7.98 16.23 -8.73
CA PRO A 302 -9.01 15.21 -8.57
C PRO A 302 -9.60 14.81 -9.93
N MET A 303 -9.91 13.53 -10.10
CA MET A 303 -10.42 13.01 -11.37
C MET A 303 -11.75 13.63 -11.81
N GLU A 304 -12.55 14.09 -10.85
CA GLU A 304 -13.83 14.74 -11.06
C GLU A 304 -13.72 16.12 -11.71
N ASP A 305 -12.54 16.74 -11.57
CA ASP A 305 -12.29 18.12 -11.96
C ASP A 305 -11.48 18.19 -13.27
N LEU A 306 -11.12 17.03 -13.86
CA LEU A 306 -10.50 16.96 -15.18
C LEU A 306 -11.50 17.39 -16.26
N THR A 307 -10.99 18.19 -17.19
CA THR A 307 -11.72 18.61 -18.39
C THR A 307 -11.73 17.51 -19.46
N LYS A 308 -12.60 17.63 -20.46
CA LYS A 308 -12.65 16.72 -21.61
C LYS A 308 -11.31 16.66 -22.36
N GLU A 309 -10.64 17.81 -22.50
CA GLU A 309 -9.33 17.88 -23.17
C GLU A 309 -8.24 17.18 -22.34
N GLU A 310 -8.28 17.26 -21.01
CA GLU A 310 -7.31 16.55 -20.17
C GLU A 310 -7.54 15.03 -20.14
N LEU A 311 -8.81 14.59 -20.24
CA LEU A 311 -9.17 13.17 -20.34
C LEU A 311 -8.87 12.59 -21.73
N CYS A 312 -8.95 13.42 -22.76
CA CYS A 312 -8.78 13.04 -24.16
C CYS A 312 -7.98 14.13 -24.91
N PRO A 313 -6.66 14.26 -24.67
CA PRO A 313 -5.82 15.25 -25.34
C PRO A 313 -5.90 15.09 -26.86
N GLY A 314 -6.09 16.20 -27.57
CA GLY A 314 -6.29 16.19 -29.02
C GLY A 314 -7.60 15.53 -29.46
N GLY A 315 -8.56 15.33 -28.54
CA GLY A 315 -9.81 14.63 -28.79
C GLY A 315 -9.69 13.10 -28.84
N GLU A 316 -8.51 12.55 -28.56
CA GLU A 316 -8.27 11.11 -28.62
C GLU A 316 -8.75 10.39 -27.35
N LYS A 317 -9.75 9.53 -27.50
CA LYS A 317 -10.21 8.68 -26.40
C LYS A 317 -9.25 7.53 -26.11
N ASN A 318 -9.49 6.84 -25.01
CA ASN A 318 -8.60 5.83 -24.44
C ASN A 318 -9.12 4.42 -24.72
N ASP A 319 -8.20 3.48 -24.91
CA ASP A 319 -8.52 2.06 -25.13
C ASP A 319 -8.64 1.32 -23.80
N LEU A 320 -7.93 1.80 -22.77
CA LEU A 320 -7.96 1.28 -21.42
C LEU A 320 -8.14 2.43 -20.43
N VAL A 321 -9.10 2.28 -19.53
CA VAL A 321 -9.16 3.05 -18.28
C VAL A 321 -8.99 2.06 -17.13
N ALA A 322 -7.83 2.10 -16.45
CA ALA A 322 -7.51 1.17 -15.38
C ALA A 322 -6.98 1.90 -14.14
N TYR A 323 -7.60 1.66 -12.98
CA TYR A 323 -7.24 2.35 -11.75
C TYR A 323 -7.68 1.57 -10.50
N SER A 324 -7.23 2.03 -9.34
CA SER A 324 -7.67 1.54 -8.03
C SER A 324 -8.12 2.74 -7.22
N PRO A 325 -9.44 2.90 -6.96
CA PRO A 325 -9.94 3.91 -6.05
C PRO A 325 -9.21 3.88 -4.69
N PRO A 326 -8.85 5.04 -4.09
CA PRO A 326 -8.43 5.10 -2.70
C PRO A 326 -9.58 4.63 -1.80
N TYR A 327 -9.37 3.54 -1.07
CA TYR A 327 -10.39 2.94 -0.22
C TYR A 327 -10.91 3.92 0.84
N PHE A 328 -12.23 4.05 0.96
CA PHE A 328 -12.87 4.95 1.92
C PHE A 328 -12.26 4.82 3.32
N LYS A 329 -11.65 5.94 3.78
CA LYS A 329 -10.97 6.11 5.08
C LYS A 329 -9.82 5.16 5.39
N LYS A 330 -9.45 4.22 4.52
CA LYS A 330 -8.42 3.20 4.76
C LYS A 330 -6.99 3.75 4.73
N GLU A 331 -6.74 4.74 3.88
CA GLU A 331 -5.44 5.37 3.66
C GLU A 331 -5.67 6.89 3.64
N LEU A 332 -4.96 7.62 4.49
CA LEU A 332 -5.07 9.08 4.61
C LEU A 332 -3.89 9.70 3.88
N TYR A 333 -4.08 9.90 2.58
CA TYR A 333 -3.10 10.52 1.69
C TYR A 333 -2.96 12.03 1.95
N HIS A 334 -1.81 12.60 1.60
CA HIS A 334 -1.57 14.04 1.71
C HIS A 334 -2.32 14.83 0.62
N GLY A 335 -2.60 16.10 0.88
CA GLY A 335 -3.31 17.00 -0.02
C GLY A 335 -4.74 17.30 0.42
N GLU A 336 -5.21 18.52 0.15
CA GLU A 336 -6.52 19.02 0.59
C GLU A 336 -7.68 18.47 -0.26
N ASN A 337 -7.41 18.11 -1.52
CA ASN A 337 -8.41 17.67 -2.48
C ASN A 337 -8.61 16.14 -2.51
N GLN A 338 -8.11 15.45 -1.48
CA GLN A 338 -8.22 13.99 -1.38
C GLN A 338 -9.67 13.52 -1.18
N SER A 339 -10.01 12.36 -1.75
CA SER A 339 -11.39 11.84 -1.70
C SER A 339 -11.93 11.64 -0.28
N HIS A 340 -11.07 11.28 0.67
CA HIS A 340 -11.47 11.10 2.07
C HIS A 340 -11.79 12.41 2.80
N LEU A 341 -11.35 13.56 2.27
CA LEU A 341 -11.68 14.90 2.77
C LEU A 341 -12.93 15.45 2.07
N ARG A 342 -13.01 15.30 0.74
CA ARG A 342 -14.16 15.76 -0.08
C ARG A 342 -15.45 14.99 0.22
N TYR A 343 -15.33 13.70 0.53
CA TYR A 343 -16.48 12.80 0.72
C TYR A 343 -16.40 12.13 2.09
N PRO A 344 -16.81 12.83 3.17
CA PRO A 344 -16.58 12.39 4.54
C PRO A 344 -17.44 11.18 4.96
N THR A 345 -18.54 10.89 4.27
CA THR A 345 -19.39 9.71 4.50
C THR A 345 -19.20 8.65 3.42
N ILE A 346 -19.49 7.38 3.77
CA ILE A 346 -19.38 6.26 2.83
C ILE A 346 -20.34 6.43 1.65
N ASN A 347 -21.53 6.98 1.90
CA ASN A 347 -22.52 7.19 0.85
C ASN A 347 -22.05 8.25 -0.15
N GLU A 348 -21.57 9.40 0.33
CA GLU A 348 -20.96 10.42 -0.53
C GLU A 348 -19.77 9.85 -1.29
N TRP A 349 -18.90 9.06 -0.65
CA TRP A 349 -17.76 8.46 -1.33
C TRP A 349 -18.20 7.47 -2.42
N VAL A 350 -19.25 6.69 -2.19
CA VAL A 350 -19.78 5.77 -3.21
C VAL A 350 -20.43 6.55 -4.36
N THR A 351 -21.30 7.52 -4.08
CA THR A 351 -22.08 8.21 -5.13
C THR A 351 -21.29 9.28 -5.85
N GLU A 352 -20.58 10.13 -5.10
CA GLU A 352 -19.92 11.33 -5.64
C GLU A 352 -18.48 11.05 -6.10
N PHE A 353 -17.85 9.97 -5.62
CA PHE A 353 -16.51 9.56 -6.07
C PHE A 353 -16.54 8.30 -6.92
N LEU A 354 -16.96 7.15 -6.35
CA LEU A 354 -16.84 5.86 -7.05
C LEU A 354 -17.75 5.75 -8.29
N TYR A 355 -19.02 6.16 -8.20
CA TYR A 355 -19.92 6.13 -9.37
C TYR A 355 -19.58 7.22 -10.37
N LYS A 356 -19.13 8.38 -9.89
CA LYS A 356 -18.66 9.46 -10.76
C LYS A 356 -17.41 9.05 -11.56
N SER A 357 -16.47 8.31 -10.96
CA SER A 357 -15.28 7.81 -11.65
C SER A 357 -15.64 6.87 -12.80
N VAL A 358 -16.70 6.07 -12.67
CA VAL A 358 -17.23 5.24 -13.76
C VAL A 358 -17.76 6.11 -14.91
N GLY A 359 -18.52 7.17 -14.58
CA GLY A 359 -19.02 8.11 -15.58
C GLY A 359 -17.90 8.82 -16.35
N VAL A 360 -16.87 9.29 -15.63
CA VAL A 360 -15.65 9.87 -16.23
C VAL A 360 -14.96 8.85 -17.12
N SER A 361 -14.80 7.61 -16.64
CA SER A 361 -14.17 6.52 -17.41
C SER A 361 -14.91 6.26 -18.72
N TYR A 362 -16.24 6.13 -18.68
CA TYR A 362 -17.06 5.90 -19.86
C TYR A 362 -16.89 7.01 -20.91
N ASN A 363 -16.94 8.28 -20.49
CA ASN A 363 -16.80 9.41 -21.41
C ASN A 363 -15.43 9.46 -22.10
N ALA A 364 -14.39 8.96 -21.41
CA ALA A 364 -13.02 8.94 -21.88
C ALA A 364 -12.64 7.68 -22.68
N LEU A 365 -13.53 6.68 -22.78
CA LEU A 365 -13.27 5.40 -23.46
C LEU A 365 -13.71 5.43 -24.93
N ASN A 366 -12.89 4.80 -25.78
CA ASN A 366 -13.27 4.41 -27.13
C ASN A 366 -14.41 3.38 -27.11
N VAL A 367 -15.11 3.26 -28.24
CA VAL A 367 -15.97 2.09 -28.49
C VAL A 367 -15.09 0.83 -28.42
N ASN A 368 -15.56 -0.20 -27.73
CA ASN A 368 -14.81 -1.41 -27.38
C ASN A 368 -13.65 -1.21 -26.40
N GLY A 369 -13.40 0.02 -25.92
CA GLY A 369 -12.42 0.29 -24.87
C GLY A 369 -12.80 -0.36 -23.55
N VAL A 370 -11.83 -0.59 -22.68
CA VAL A 370 -12.01 -1.39 -21.47
C VAL A 370 -11.83 -0.57 -20.20
N LEU A 371 -12.81 -0.69 -19.31
CA LEU A 371 -12.74 -0.24 -17.93
C LEU A 371 -12.28 -1.40 -17.03
N ALA A 372 -11.18 -1.18 -16.31
CA ALA A 372 -10.63 -2.12 -15.34
C ALA A 372 -10.48 -1.47 -13.95
N ILE A 373 -11.39 -1.79 -13.02
CA ILE A 373 -11.39 -1.19 -11.68
C ILE A 373 -10.95 -2.22 -10.65
N ASN A 374 -9.83 -1.95 -9.97
CA ASN A 374 -9.38 -2.77 -8.83
C ASN A 374 -10.04 -2.29 -7.54
N LEU A 375 -10.91 -3.11 -6.95
CA LEU A 375 -11.70 -2.75 -5.77
C LEU A 375 -11.84 -3.94 -4.82
N ALA A 376 -11.95 -3.67 -3.53
CA ALA A 376 -12.18 -4.66 -2.48
C ALA A 376 -13.22 -4.16 -1.48
N ASP A 377 -13.90 -5.11 -0.84
CA ASP A 377 -14.77 -4.81 0.28
C ASP A 377 -13.95 -4.28 1.46
N ILE A 378 -14.53 -3.33 2.19
CA ILE A 378 -13.88 -2.64 3.31
C ILE A 378 -14.59 -2.95 4.60
N LYS A 379 -13.80 -3.38 5.60
CA LYS A 379 -14.25 -3.54 6.98
C LYS A 379 -13.68 -2.42 7.82
N ILE A 380 -14.54 -1.52 8.29
CA ILE A 380 -14.14 -0.39 9.13
C ILE A 380 -14.01 -0.81 10.61
N PRO A 381 -13.31 -0.03 11.46
CA PRO A 381 -12.98 -0.43 12.84
C PRO A 381 -14.15 -0.82 13.74
N ASN A 382 -15.36 -0.29 13.50
CA ASN A 382 -16.55 -0.64 14.26
C ASN A 382 -17.11 -2.04 13.91
N GLY A 383 -16.50 -2.76 12.96
CA GLY A 383 -16.87 -4.10 12.53
C GLY A 383 -17.81 -4.15 11.34
N THR A 384 -18.33 -3.02 10.87
CA THR A 384 -19.17 -2.94 9.66
C THR A 384 -18.36 -3.31 8.42
N LEU A 385 -18.92 -4.20 7.61
CA LEU A 385 -18.42 -4.58 6.29
C LEU A 385 -19.23 -3.86 5.22
N TYR A 386 -18.55 -3.08 4.37
CA TYR A 386 -19.13 -2.50 3.16
C TYR A 386 -18.73 -3.35 1.96
N LYS A 387 -19.74 -3.91 1.29
CA LYS A 387 -19.59 -4.74 0.09
C LYS A 387 -19.42 -3.90 -1.17
N LEU A 388 -18.35 -3.12 -1.24
CA LEU A 388 -18.11 -2.17 -2.31
C LEU A 388 -18.10 -2.80 -3.70
N THR A 389 -17.56 -4.01 -3.82
CA THR A 389 -17.52 -4.69 -5.12
C THR A 389 -18.94 -5.01 -5.61
N ASP A 390 -19.79 -5.52 -4.73
CA ASP A 390 -21.20 -5.82 -5.05
C ASP A 390 -21.98 -4.53 -5.37
N CYS A 391 -21.73 -3.45 -4.63
CA CYS A 391 -22.31 -2.13 -4.90
C CYS A 391 -21.98 -1.64 -6.31
N LEU A 392 -20.70 -1.70 -6.70
CA LEU A 392 -20.25 -1.24 -8.01
C LEU A 392 -20.78 -2.11 -9.15
N VAL A 393 -20.79 -3.44 -8.98
CA VAL A 393 -21.40 -4.37 -9.95
C VAL A 393 -22.87 -4.06 -10.14
N HIS A 394 -23.63 -3.93 -9.04
CA HIS A 394 -25.04 -3.58 -9.11
C HIS A 394 -25.26 -2.24 -9.82
N TYR A 395 -24.45 -1.22 -9.53
CA TYR A 395 -24.52 0.07 -10.23
C TYR A 395 -24.27 -0.08 -11.73
N LEU A 396 -23.20 -0.78 -12.13
CA LEU A 396 -22.86 -0.99 -13.53
C LEU A 396 -23.95 -1.76 -14.29
N GLU A 397 -24.51 -2.81 -13.70
CA GLU A 397 -25.55 -3.65 -14.32
C GLU A 397 -26.90 -2.95 -14.42
N ASN A 398 -27.28 -2.12 -13.46
CA ASN A 398 -28.60 -1.49 -13.43
C ASN A 398 -28.63 -0.10 -14.05
N ASN A 399 -27.49 0.62 -14.06
CA ASN A 399 -27.43 2.01 -14.51
C ASN A 399 -26.53 2.20 -15.73
N MET A 400 -25.60 1.27 -15.98
CA MET A 400 -24.64 1.37 -17.08
C MET A 400 -24.67 0.17 -18.04
N SER A 401 -25.68 -0.70 -17.97
CA SER A 401 -25.74 -1.93 -18.80
C SER A 401 -25.91 -1.67 -20.30
N HIS A 402 -26.52 -0.55 -20.66
CA HIS A 402 -26.57 -0.10 -22.06
C HIS A 402 -25.20 0.36 -22.57
N PHE A 403 -24.30 0.76 -21.65
CA PHE A 403 -22.99 1.31 -21.97
C PHE A 403 -21.86 0.31 -21.82
N PHE A 404 -22.03 -0.77 -21.04
CA PHE A 404 -20.99 -1.76 -20.83
C PHE A 404 -21.44 -3.21 -21.08
N SER A 405 -20.53 -4.04 -21.57
CA SER A 405 -20.58 -5.51 -21.50
C SER A 405 -19.51 -6.02 -20.56
N LYS A 406 -19.88 -6.93 -19.65
CA LYS A 406 -18.93 -7.61 -18.75
C LYS A 406 -18.15 -8.67 -19.55
N PHE A 407 -16.82 -8.69 -19.46
CA PHE A 407 -15.98 -9.67 -20.16
C PHE A 407 -16.15 -11.10 -19.61
N SER A 408 -16.19 -11.24 -18.28
CA SER A 408 -16.30 -12.50 -17.54
C SER A 408 -16.35 -12.22 -16.02
N GLU A 409 -16.26 -13.24 -15.17
CA GLU A 409 -16.14 -13.06 -13.73
C GLU A 409 -14.93 -12.18 -13.34
N PRO A 410 -15.02 -11.40 -12.24
CA PRO A 410 -13.92 -10.55 -11.80
C PRO A 410 -12.61 -11.31 -11.63
N LEU A 411 -11.51 -10.71 -12.07
CA LEU A 411 -10.18 -11.27 -11.82
C LEU A 411 -9.81 -11.07 -10.35
N ILE A 412 -9.35 -12.13 -9.70
CA ILE A 412 -8.90 -12.05 -8.32
C ILE A 412 -7.52 -11.40 -8.28
N TYR A 413 -7.42 -10.23 -7.65
CA TYR A 413 -6.18 -9.53 -7.42
C TYR A 413 -5.64 -9.91 -6.03
N PRO A 414 -4.52 -10.66 -5.97
CA PRO A 414 -4.04 -11.21 -4.70
C PRO A 414 -3.54 -10.10 -3.79
N THR A 415 -4.16 -9.96 -2.62
CA THR A 415 -3.70 -9.09 -1.55
C THR A 415 -2.95 -9.93 -0.50
N THR A 416 -2.01 -9.31 0.22
CA THR A 416 -1.21 -10.03 1.24
C THR A 416 -2.01 -10.42 2.49
N ARG A 417 -3.32 -10.11 2.56
CA ARG A 417 -4.19 -10.41 3.70
C ARG A 417 -5.46 -11.14 3.26
N VAL A 418 -5.53 -12.41 3.65
CA VAL A 418 -6.54 -13.45 3.35
C VAL A 418 -8.01 -13.05 3.61
N SER A 419 -8.31 -11.92 4.29
CA SER A 419 -9.69 -11.59 4.66
C SER A 419 -10.43 -10.67 3.68
N ASN A 420 -9.73 -9.97 2.78
CA ASN A 420 -10.31 -9.00 1.85
C ASN A 420 -9.59 -9.10 0.50
N GLU A 421 -9.95 -10.10 -0.31
CA GLU A 421 -9.45 -10.22 -1.67
C GLU A 421 -9.95 -9.02 -2.50
N SER A 422 -9.03 -8.36 -3.19
CA SER A 422 -9.37 -7.32 -4.16
C SER A 422 -9.72 -7.98 -5.47
N LYS A 423 -10.66 -7.40 -6.21
CA LYS A 423 -11.12 -7.89 -7.49
C LYS A 423 -10.89 -6.81 -8.55
N ILE A 424 -10.42 -7.21 -9.72
CA ILE A 424 -10.42 -6.35 -10.91
C ILE A 424 -11.70 -6.65 -11.69
N LEU A 425 -12.59 -5.68 -11.71
CA LEU A 425 -13.81 -5.70 -12.51
C LEU A 425 -13.48 -5.26 -13.93
N LEU A 426 -13.85 -6.06 -14.93
CA LEU A 426 -13.61 -5.80 -16.35
C LEU A 426 -14.91 -5.58 -17.13
N TYR A 427 -15.04 -4.39 -17.70
CA TYR A 427 -16.20 -3.98 -18.49
C TYR A 427 -15.74 -3.34 -19.80
N GLN A 428 -16.31 -3.78 -20.92
CA GLN A 428 -16.06 -3.23 -22.24
C GLN A 428 -17.11 -2.20 -22.60
N ALA A 429 -16.71 -1.02 -23.06
CA ALA A 429 -17.62 0.02 -23.51
C ALA A 429 -18.33 -0.41 -24.81
N LYS A 430 -19.66 -0.30 -24.81
CA LYS A 430 -20.54 -0.44 -25.97
C LYS A 430 -20.58 0.90 -26.73
N GLU A 431 -21.19 0.91 -27.93
CA GLU A 431 -21.28 2.11 -28.78
C GLU A 431 -21.55 3.39 -27.97
N CYS A 432 -20.69 4.38 -28.16
CA CYS A 432 -20.68 5.59 -27.38
C CYS A 432 -21.73 6.56 -27.94
N THR A 433 -22.96 6.49 -27.44
CA THR A 433 -23.88 7.61 -27.62
C THR A 433 -23.43 8.70 -26.65
N ASP A 434 -23.11 9.91 -27.14
CA ASP A 434 -22.65 11.08 -26.38
C ASP A 434 -23.62 11.60 -25.31
N VAL A 435 -24.66 10.83 -24.96
CA VAL A 435 -25.70 11.18 -24.01
C VAL A 435 -25.64 10.21 -22.83
N LEU A 436 -24.92 10.61 -21.78
CA LEU A 436 -25.19 10.10 -20.44
C LEU A 436 -26.69 10.35 -20.15
N PRO A 437 -27.43 9.41 -19.55
CA PRO A 437 -28.82 9.62 -19.20
C PRO A 437 -28.92 10.88 -18.32
N LYS A 438 -29.68 11.90 -18.78
CA LYS A 438 -29.84 13.22 -18.11
C LYS A 438 -30.32 13.12 -16.66
N ARG A 439 -30.71 11.93 -16.18
CA ARG A 439 -30.99 11.61 -14.79
C ARG A 439 -30.54 10.18 -14.51
N LEU A 440 -29.29 9.99 -14.09
CA LEU A 440 -28.99 8.94 -13.11
C LEU A 440 -29.76 9.32 -11.85
N ARG A 441 -31.00 8.83 -11.70
CA ARG A 441 -31.71 8.93 -10.42
C ARG A 441 -30.95 8.03 -9.47
N PHE A 442 -30.13 8.62 -8.60
CA PHE A 442 -29.54 7.95 -7.46
C PHE A 442 -30.64 7.60 -6.45
N SER A 443 -31.46 6.63 -6.80
CA SER A 443 -32.43 6.01 -5.91
C SER A 443 -31.67 5.00 -5.08
N MET A 444 -31.11 5.43 -3.95
CA MET A 444 -30.73 4.47 -2.92
C MET A 444 -32.02 3.88 -2.34
N GLU A 445 -32.38 2.68 -2.76
CA GLU A 445 -33.00 1.82 -1.76
C GLU A 445 -31.95 1.59 -0.65
N PRO A 446 -32.32 1.72 0.63
CA PRO A 446 -31.40 1.57 1.75
C PRO A 446 -30.95 0.10 1.84
N TRP A 447 -29.90 -0.27 1.11
CA TRP A 447 -29.41 -1.64 1.13
C TRP A 447 -28.56 -1.92 2.36
N THR A 448 -28.96 -3.01 3.03
CA THR A 448 -28.61 -3.43 4.38
C THR A 448 -27.12 -3.48 4.67
N ILE A 449 -26.72 -2.67 5.66
CA ILE A 449 -25.52 -2.90 6.48
C ILE A 449 -25.64 -4.31 7.08
N VAL A 450 -24.93 -5.29 6.54
CA VAL A 450 -24.78 -6.59 7.21
C VAL A 450 -23.83 -6.36 8.39
N LYS A 451 -24.39 -6.03 9.55
CA LYS A 451 -23.64 -6.10 10.81
C LYS A 451 -23.33 -7.57 11.04
N SER A 452 -22.07 -7.98 10.86
CA SER A 452 -21.66 -9.34 11.23
C SER A 452 -21.85 -9.50 12.74
N ASN A 453 -22.86 -10.26 13.15
CA ASN A 453 -23.03 -10.61 14.56
C ASN A 453 -21.79 -11.41 15.00
N LYS A 454 -21.11 -10.94 16.05
CA LYS A 454 -19.92 -11.59 16.63
C LYS A 454 -20.13 -13.06 17.05
N ALA A 455 -21.36 -13.58 17.00
CA ALA A 455 -21.75 -14.92 17.44
C ALA A 455 -21.24 -16.05 16.53
N GLU A 456 -21.14 -15.86 15.20
CA GLU A 456 -20.80 -16.96 14.28
C GLU A 456 -19.32 -17.38 14.33
N SER A 457 -18.44 -16.50 14.82
CA SER A 457 -17.01 -16.81 14.99
C SER A 457 -16.72 -17.85 16.07
N LYS A 458 -17.68 -18.13 16.99
CA LYS A 458 -17.51 -19.14 18.04
C LYS A 458 -17.92 -20.55 17.61
N GLN A 459 -18.92 -20.71 16.74
CA GLN A 459 -19.37 -22.06 16.31
C GLN A 459 -18.38 -22.75 15.35
N ASN A 460 -17.70 -22.00 14.48
CA ASN A 460 -16.67 -22.57 13.59
C ASN A 460 -15.35 -22.90 14.29
N LYS A 461 -15.17 -22.48 15.56
CA LYS A 461 -14.01 -22.85 16.38
C LYS A 461 -14.24 -24.10 17.22
N ILE A 462 -15.50 -24.50 17.42
CA ILE A 462 -15.87 -25.68 18.21
C ILE A 462 -15.87 -26.96 17.35
N LYS A 463 -16.16 -26.88 16.05
CA LYS A 463 -16.11 -28.04 15.14
C LYS A 463 -14.70 -28.50 14.71
N ARG A 464 -13.63 -27.77 15.06
CA ARG A 464 -12.23 -28.14 14.72
C ARG A 464 -11.50 -28.93 15.81
N ASN A 465 -12.11 -29.13 16.98
CA ASN A 465 -11.46 -29.81 18.13
C ASN A 465 -11.97 -31.24 18.40
N SER A 466 -12.71 -31.86 17.47
CA SER A 466 -13.10 -33.27 17.57
C SER A 466 -12.68 -34.03 16.31
N GLY A 467 -11.37 -34.18 16.12
CA GLY A 467 -10.77 -35.06 15.12
C GLY A 467 -10.12 -36.24 15.82
N GLN A 468 -10.91 -37.28 16.11
CA GLN A 468 -10.41 -38.56 16.59
C GLN A 468 -9.79 -39.29 15.39
N ILE A 469 -8.50 -39.57 15.48
CA ILE A 469 -7.74 -40.33 14.48
C ILE A 469 -8.14 -41.81 14.65
N VAL A 470 -8.73 -42.39 13.61
CA VAL A 470 -8.75 -43.84 13.41
C VAL A 470 -8.05 -44.09 12.08
N THR A 471 -6.86 -44.66 12.17
CA THR A 471 -6.16 -45.27 11.05
C THR A 471 -6.85 -46.57 10.69
N ASP A 472 -7.15 -46.80 9.42
CA ASP A 472 -7.05 -48.16 8.90
C ASP A 472 -6.68 -48.19 7.42
N SER A 473 -5.81 -49.15 7.16
CA SER A 473 -5.10 -49.46 5.92
C SER A 473 -5.95 -50.24 4.92
N SER A 474 -5.56 -50.13 3.63
CA SER A 474 -5.40 -51.20 2.63
C SER A 474 -6.10 -50.97 1.27
N ASN A 475 -5.30 -51.22 0.22
CA ASN A 475 -5.63 -51.74 -1.13
C ASN A 475 -6.59 -50.93 -2.02
N GLU A 476 -6.53 -50.91 -3.34
CA GLU A 476 -5.66 -51.42 -4.39
C GLU A 476 -6.08 -50.70 -5.70
N SER A 477 -5.23 -50.80 -6.72
CA SER A 477 -5.43 -50.50 -8.14
C SER A 477 -6.86 -50.39 -8.72
N ALA A 478 -7.07 -49.41 -9.62
CA ALA A 478 -7.40 -49.64 -11.04
C ALA A 478 -7.88 -48.35 -11.76
N LEU A 479 -7.24 -48.04 -12.90
CA LEU A 479 -7.87 -47.35 -14.05
C LEU A 479 -8.87 -48.32 -14.70
N PRO A 480 -9.97 -47.85 -15.35
CA PRO A 480 -9.87 -47.45 -16.76
C PRO A 480 -10.84 -46.36 -17.26
N LEU A 481 -10.35 -45.66 -18.30
CA LEU A 481 -10.98 -45.23 -19.56
C LEU A 481 -12.52 -44.98 -19.69
N THR A 482 -12.77 -43.84 -20.37
CA THR A 482 -13.79 -43.53 -21.39
C THR A 482 -15.29 -43.49 -21.03
N ARG A 483 -15.90 -42.31 -21.23
CA ARG A 483 -16.92 -42.13 -22.28
C ARG A 483 -17.26 -40.66 -22.54
N ALA A 484 -17.29 -40.33 -23.82
CA ALA A 484 -17.86 -39.13 -24.39
C ALA A 484 -19.39 -39.09 -24.19
N ASN A 485 -19.95 -37.88 -24.16
CA ASN A 485 -21.31 -37.66 -24.63
C ASN A 485 -21.36 -36.35 -25.43
N THR A 486 -21.53 -36.53 -26.72
CA THR A 486 -22.02 -35.59 -27.72
C THR A 486 -23.44 -35.16 -27.40
N ASN A 487 -23.80 -33.92 -27.72
CA ASN A 487 -25.08 -33.63 -28.37
C ASN A 487 -24.95 -32.38 -29.25
N ASN A 488 -25.16 -32.63 -30.54
CA ASN A 488 -25.27 -31.67 -31.62
C ASN A 488 -26.59 -30.88 -31.51
N ALA A 489 -26.57 -29.65 -32.01
CA ALA A 489 -27.65 -29.13 -32.84
C ALA A 489 -27.06 -28.15 -33.85
N GLU A 490 -26.98 -28.60 -35.10
CA GLU A 490 -26.63 -27.84 -36.29
C GLU A 490 -27.76 -26.89 -36.68
N THR A 491 -27.43 -25.75 -37.29
CA THR A 491 -28.12 -25.35 -38.53
C THR A 491 -27.18 -24.49 -39.39
N GLN A 492 -26.96 -24.98 -40.61
CA GLN A 492 -26.16 -24.39 -41.70
C GLN A 492 -26.98 -23.39 -42.53
N TYR A 493 -26.32 -22.42 -43.18
CA TYR A 493 -26.55 -22.00 -44.58
C TYR A 493 -25.24 -21.35 -45.13
N VAL A 494 -24.43 -22.09 -45.88
CA VAL A 494 -24.15 -22.04 -47.35
C VAL A 494 -23.43 -20.77 -47.89
N GLN A 495 -22.11 -20.94 -48.15
CA GLN A 495 -21.28 -20.67 -49.37
C GLN A 495 -21.72 -19.60 -50.40
N ASN A 496 -20.87 -18.84 -51.13
CA ASN A 496 -19.42 -18.60 -51.29
C ASN A 496 -19.29 -17.48 -52.40
N PRO A 497 -18.20 -17.37 -53.20
CA PRO A 497 -17.04 -16.46 -53.12
C PRO A 497 -17.08 -15.25 -54.09
N SER A 498 -16.10 -14.32 -53.99
CA SER A 498 -15.42 -13.71 -55.16
C SER A 498 -14.23 -12.83 -54.76
N ALA A 499 -13.16 -12.93 -55.55
CA ALA A 499 -11.86 -12.29 -55.41
C ALA A 499 -11.79 -10.90 -56.07
N SER A 500 -10.81 -10.08 -55.68
CA SER A 500 -10.11 -9.16 -56.60
C SER A 500 -8.80 -8.63 -56.01
N ILE A 501 -7.89 -8.31 -56.92
CA ILE A 501 -6.43 -8.22 -56.84
C ILE A 501 -6.01 -6.79 -57.28
N LEU A 502 -4.98 -6.22 -56.63
CA LEU A 502 -4.05 -5.12 -57.03
C LEU A 502 -4.55 -3.64 -57.09
N PRO A 503 -3.66 -2.60 -57.18
CA PRO A 503 -2.30 -2.38 -56.63
C PRO A 503 -2.01 -0.95 -56.04
N TYR A 504 -0.81 -0.79 -55.40
CA TYR A 504 0.12 0.36 -55.17
C TYR A 504 -0.14 1.76 -55.82
N PRO A 505 0.46 2.91 -55.38
CA PRO A 505 1.88 3.14 -54.95
C PRO A 505 2.03 4.03 -53.68
N GLY A 506 3.18 4.18 -52.97
CA GLY A 506 4.57 4.31 -53.39
C GLY A 506 4.96 5.80 -53.41
N LEU A 507 5.69 6.28 -52.39
CA LEU A 507 6.45 7.53 -52.48
C LEU A 507 7.70 7.47 -51.59
N PHE A 508 8.85 7.60 -52.26
CA PHE A 508 10.22 7.52 -51.77
C PHE A 508 10.81 8.95 -51.73
N LEU A 509 11.68 9.21 -50.73
CA LEU A 509 12.89 10.09 -50.73
C LEU A 509 12.75 11.61 -50.53
N PRO A 510 13.85 12.36 -50.21
CA PRO A 510 15.22 11.95 -49.79
C PRO A 510 15.86 12.73 -48.60
N PHE A 511 16.97 12.16 -48.08
CA PHE A 511 18.26 12.72 -47.60
C PHE A 511 18.40 14.19 -47.13
N GLY A 512 19.22 14.41 -46.07
CA GLY A 512 20.15 15.55 -46.04
C GLY A 512 20.66 16.10 -44.69
N GLN A 513 21.72 15.47 -44.15
CA GLN A 513 22.95 16.07 -43.58
C GLN A 513 22.97 17.15 -42.45
N ASN A 514 23.66 16.75 -41.36
CA ASN A 514 24.81 17.36 -40.66
C ASN A 514 24.74 18.58 -39.67
N ILE A 515 25.01 18.28 -38.37
CA ILE A 515 26.03 18.79 -37.37
C ILE A 515 26.08 20.35 -37.13
N PRO A 516 26.18 20.93 -35.88
CA PRO A 516 27.18 20.53 -34.89
C PRO A 516 26.96 20.67 -33.35
N SER A 517 27.76 19.84 -32.65
CA SER A 517 28.58 20.10 -31.45
C SER A 517 27.97 20.56 -30.10
N ALA A 518 28.06 19.66 -29.12
CA ALA A 518 28.67 19.81 -27.79
C ALA A 518 28.49 21.12 -26.98
N MET A 519 27.90 21.00 -25.79
CA MET A 519 28.26 21.76 -24.57
C MET A 519 27.66 21.11 -23.29
N PRO A 520 28.09 21.46 -22.05
CA PRO A 520 28.97 20.70 -21.16
C PRO A 520 28.25 20.00 -19.97
N PRO A 521 28.95 19.21 -19.12
CA PRO A 521 28.34 18.58 -17.95
C PRO A 521 28.14 19.61 -16.83
N PHE A 522 26.89 19.86 -16.42
CA PHE A 522 26.60 20.74 -15.28
C PHE A 522 26.14 19.96 -14.05
N GLN A 523 27.13 19.73 -13.17
CA GLN A 523 27.14 19.85 -11.71
C GLN A 523 25.90 19.43 -10.89
N ALA A 524 26.02 18.25 -10.26
CA ALA A 524 25.11 17.69 -9.27
C ALA A 524 25.25 18.27 -7.84
N GLU A 525 25.83 19.47 -7.64
CA GLU A 525 26.13 20.01 -6.31
C GLU A 525 25.18 21.09 -5.79
N GLN A 526 24.23 21.60 -6.60
CA GLN A 526 23.28 22.63 -6.15
C GLN A 526 21.99 22.08 -5.52
N ALA A 527 21.72 20.78 -5.59
CA ALA A 527 20.55 20.17 -4.92
C ALA A 527 20.77 19.94 -3.41
N ALA A 528 22.02 19.89 -2.93
CA ALA A 528 22.34 19.64 -1.53
C ALA A 528 22.14 20.88 -0.62
N HIS A 529 22.22 22.10 -1.18
CA HIS A 529 22.14 23.33 -0.38
C HIS A 529 20.71 23.81 -0.09
N SER A 530 19.72 23.36 -0.85
CA SER A 530 18.30 23.65 -0.59
C SER A 530 17.67 22.72 0.45
N PHE A 531 18.31 21.59 0.77
CA PHE A 531 17.80 20.58 1.70
C PHE A 531 17.97 20.98 3.19
N ASN A 532 18.96 21.82 3.51
CA ASN A 532 19.26 22.22 4.90
C ASN A 532 18.43 23.41 5.42
N ARG A 533 17.53 24.01 4.61
CA ARG A 533 16.65 25.11 5.08
C ARG A 533 15.27 24.66 5.57
N LEU A 534 14.88 23.39 5.35
CA LEU A 534 13.58 22.86 5.78
C LEU A 534 13.56 22.29 7.21
N PHE A 535 14.72 22.21 7.88
CA PHE A 535 14.86 21.62 9.22
C PHE A 535 15.66 22.49 10.21
N SER A 536 15.42 23.80 10.21
CA SER A 536 15.76 24.63 11.38
C SER A 536 14.64 24.50 12.41
N PRO A 537 14.95 24.21 13.70
CA PRO A 537 13.93 24.13 14.74
C PRO A 537 13.34 25.52 15.01
N PHE A 538 12.02 25.65 14.87
CA PHE A 538 11.30 26.82 15.37
C PHE A 538 11.49 26.92 16.91
N PRO A 539 11.80 28.10 17.46
CA PRO A 539 11.96 28.27 18.89
C PRO A 539 10.62 28.13 19.61
N ILE A 540 10.62 27.28 20.64
CA ILE A 540 9.53 27.07 21.59
C ILE A 540 9.38 28.36 22.41
N THR A 541 8.28 29.09 22.24
CA THR A 541 7.88 30.14 23.19
C THR A 541 7.05 29.51 24.32
N SER A 542 7.58 29.62 25.53
CA SER A 542 6.94 29.26 26.78
C SER A 542 5.79 30.22 27.10
N ASN A 543 4.55 29.72 27.19
CA ASN A 543 3.45 30.45 27.80
C ASN A 543 3.13 29.86 29.17
N THR A 544 3.52 30.58 30.22
CA THR A 544 2.91 30.51 31.56
C THR A 544 1.81 31.57 31.67
N PRO A 545 0.72 31.31 32.43
CA PRO A 545 -0.45 32.19 32.47
C PRO A 545 -0.27 33.32 33.47
N SER A 546 -0.67 34.53 33.12
CA SER A 546 -0.91 35.60 34.09
C SER A 546 -2.31 36.18 33.90
N SER A 547 -3.03 36.16 35.01
CA SER A 547 -4.32 36.81 35.26
C SER A 547 -4.14 38.30 35.50
N SER A 548 -4.97 39.15 34.89
CA SER A 548 -5.61 40.29 35.58
C SER A 548 -6.58 41.06 34.64
N THR A 549 -7.87 40.89 34.91
CA THR A 549 -8.95 41.89 34.99
C THR A 549 -8.82 43.31 34.39
N VAL A 550 -9.82 43.63 33.54
CA VAL A 550 -10.74 44.81 33.61
C VAL A 550 -10.22 46.16 33.07
N LYS A 551 -10.77 46.63 31.93
CA LYS A 551 -11.84 47.67 31.85
C LYS A 551 -12.30 47.94 30.40
N SER A 552 -13.61 48.00 30.28
CA SER A 552 -14.45 48.48 29.19
C SER A 552 -14.10 49.88 28.65
N LYS A 553 -14.25 50.09 27.34
CA LYS A 553 -14.93 51.29 26.82
C LYS A 553 -15.50 51.07 25.41
N LYS A 554 -16.78 51.41 25.32
CA LYS A 554 -17.73 51.39 24.22
C LYS A 554 -17.65 52.73 23.49
N ILE A 555 -17.45 52.78 22.17
CA ILE A 555 -17.92 53.88 21.31
C ILE A 555 -18.30 53.30 19.93
N GLU A 556 -19.51 53.65 19.52
CA GLU A 556 -20.26 53.32 18.29
C GLU A 556 -19.82 54.20 17.07
N PRO A 557 -20.39 53.98 15.86
CA PRO A 557 -19.71 54.20 14.58
C PRO A 557 -19.95 55.60 13.97
N LYS A 558 -19.13 55.96 12.98
CA LYS A 558 -19.43 57.01 12.00
C LYS A 558 -19.44 56.46 10.58
N GLN A 559 -20.61 56.54 9.95
CA GLN A 559 -20.79 56.66 8.51
C GLN A 559 -20.27 58.04 8.04
N GLU A 560 -19.66 58.12 6.86
CA GLU A 560 -20.22 58.84 5.69
C GLU A 560 -19.19 59.05 4.54
N LYS A 561 -19.68 58.71 3.33
CA LYS A 561 -19.57 59.44 2.04
C LYS A 561 -18.25 59.54 1.26
N ASN A 562 -18.28 58.85 0.11
CA ASN A 562 -18.22 59.38 -1.27
C ASN A 562 -17.20 60.48 -1.65
N LYS A 563 -16.30 60.13 -2.59
CA LYS A 563 -16.04 60.75 -3.93
C LYS A 563 -14.55 60.76 -4.26
N ALA A 564 -14.15 59.95 -5.23
CA ALA A 564 -13.44 60.32 -6.47
C ALA A 564 -13.09 59.03 -7.21
#